data_AF-E3RCV0-F1
#
_entry.id   AF-E3RCV0-F1
#
_cell.length_a   1.000
_cell.length_b   1.000
_cell.length_c   1.000
_cell.angle_alpha   90.00
_cell.angle_beta   90.00
_cell.angle_gamma   90.00
#
_symmetry.space_group_name_H-M   'P 1'
#
loop_
_entity.id
_entity.type
_entity.pdbx_description
1 polymer ?
#
loop_
_entity_poly.entity_id
_entity_poly.type
_entity_poly.pdbx_seq_one_letter_code
_entity_poly.pdbx_strand_id
1 'polypeptide(L)'
;MRLSSFISLAIAGASIAAAIPMDLTNFLLVTTSQEEISQNSSELKAVSATSLFDPFHQPALLLRLTGPGYGSLPNFTLTDGTLSTIAAAPFGNQMYRYNSTRVIAGSELQFLASVQPTGNIELDAGYLLTVDGKREGWTICEGVLDQEVLSWRGNATDCTKTYVHAVLKAPY
;
A
#
# COMPACT_ATOMS: atom_id res chain seq x y z
N MET A 1 47.79 46.63 24.28
CA MET A 1 46.63 45.72 24.44
C MET A 1 45.57 46.06 23.42
N ARG A 2 45.40 45.28 22.35
CA ARG A 2 44.13 45.12 21.60
C ARG A 2 44.21 43.77 20.89
N LEU A 3 43.50 42.76 21.40
CA LEU A 3 43.30 41.48 20.70
C LEU A 3 41.99 41.58 19.91
N SER A 4 42.09 41.30 18.61
CA SER A 4 40.97 41.21 17.67
C SER A 4 40.22 39.89 17.87
N SER A 5 38.91 39.96 18.11
CA SER A 5 38.02 38.80 18.12
C SER A 5 37.55 38.49 16.70
N PHE A 6 37.82 37.28 16.23
CA PHE A 6 37.22 36.72 15.02
C PHE A 6 35.99 35.89 15.43
N ILE A 7 34.81 36.27 14.91
CA ILE A 7 33.56 35.54 15.10
C ILE A 7 33.36 34.64 13.87
N SER A 8 33.42 33.32 14.08
CA SER A 8 33.12 32.33 13.04
C SER A 8 31.62 32.06 12.99
N LEU A 9 30.99 32.38 11.86
CA LEU A 9 29.58 32.08 11.58
C LEU A 9 29.50 30.69 10.91
N ALA A 10 29.02 29.68 11.64
CA ALA A 10 28.75 28.37 11.07
C ALA A 10 27.37 28.39 10.39
N ILE A 11 27.34 28.35 9.05
CA ILE A 11 26.11 28.23 8.27
C ILE A 11 25.75 26.74 8.20
N ALA A 12 24.74 26.34 8.96
CA ALA A 12 24.13 25.02 8.82
C ALA A 12 23.31 24.99 7.53
N GLY A 13 23.83 24.29 6.51
CA GLY A 13 23.09 24.01 5.28
C GLY A 13 21.99 22.99 5.56
N ALA A 14 20.75 23.45 5.68
CA ALA A 14 19.59 22.56 5.63
C ALA A 14 19.42 22.06 4.18
N SER A 15 19.74 20.80 3.95
CA SER A 15 19.49 20.15 2.67
C SER A 15 18.00 19.87 2.56
N ILE A 16 17.28 20.73 1.82
CA ILE A 16 15.87 20.55 1.52
C ILE A 16 15.81 19.50 0.41
N ALA A 17 15.62 18.23 0.79
CA ALA A 17 15.27 17.19 -0.17
C ALA A 17 13.85 17.51 -0.69
N ALA A 18 13.79 18.15 -1.86
CA ALA A 18 12.54 18.31 -2.58
C ALA A 18 12.10 16.91 -3.05
N ALA A 19 11.14 16.31 -2.36
CA ALA A 19 10.42 15.15 -2.86
C ALA A 19 9.65 15.61 -4.11
N ILE A 20 10.11 15.19 -5.28
CA ILE A 20 9.38 15.41 -6.54
C ILE A 20 8.09 14.60 -6.40
N PRO A 21 6.89 15.22 -6.50
CA PRO A 21 5.65 14.47 -6.52
C PRO A 21 5.65 13.63 -7.81
N MET A 22 5.96 12.35 -7.69
CA MET A 22 5.57 11.39 -8.71
C MET A 22 4.12 11.05 -8.41
N ASP A 23 3.20 11.69 -9.11
CA ASP A 23 1.81 11.25 -9.14
C ASP A 23 1.77 9.87 -9.79
N LEU A 24 1.92 8.82 -8.97
CA LEU A 24 1.71 7.45 -9.41
C LEU A 24 0.21 7.29 -9.72
N THR A 25 -0.13 7.51 -10.98
CA THR A 25 -1.51 7.37 -11.45
C THR A 25 -1.92 5.90 -11.58
N ASN A 26 -0.97 4.99 -11.81
CA ASN A 26 -1.19 3.54 -11.89
C ASN A 26 -0.01 2.81 -11.23
N PHE A 27 -0.31 1.88 -10.32
CA PHE A 27 0.70 1.12 -9.60
C PHE A 27 0.20 -0.26 -9.17
N LEU A 28 1.13 -1.15 -8.86
CA LEU A 28 0.87 -2.42 -8.22
C LEU A 28 1.07 -2.27 -6.72
N LEU A 29 0.30 -3.01 -5.93
CA LEU A 29 0.54 -3.13 -4.50
C LEU A 29 1.32 -4.40 -4.22
N VAL A 30 2.43 -4.24 -3.49
CA VAL A 30 3.24 -5.35 -2.99
C VAL A 30 3.43 -5.22 -1.48
N THR A 31 3.51 -6.35 -0.79
CA THR A 31 3.84 -6.38 0.63
C THR A 31 5.32 -6.69 0.80
N THR A 32 5.98 -6.10 1.80
CA THR A 32 7.39 -6.33 2.13
C THR A 32 7.61 -6.18 3.63
N SER A 33 8.71 -6.71 4.15
CA SER A 33 9.16 -6.46 5.53
C SER A 33 9.91 -5.14 5.72
N GLN A 34 10.15 -4.37 4.64
CA GLN A 34 10.90 -3.11 4.68
C GLN A 34 10.00 -1.88 4.68
N GLU A 35 10.27 -0.96 5.62
CA GLU A 35 9.65 0.37 5.62
C GLU A 35 10.29 1.29 4.58
N GLU A 36 11.60 1.13 4.36
CA GLU A 36 12.41 1.96 3.45
C GLU A 36 11.81 1.95 2.04
N ILE A 37 11.39 3.14 1.61
CA ILE A 37 10.74 3.36 0.31
C ILE A 37 11.65 2.93 -0.83
N SER A 38 11.16 2.05 -1.69
CA SER A 38 11.74 1.80 -3.02
C SER A 38 10.64 1.71 -4.07
N GLN A 39 10.92 2.28 -5.25
CA GLN A 39 10.02 2.23 -6.41
C GLN A 39 10.19 0.91 -7.19
N ASN A 40 11.29 0.21 -6.94
CA ASN A 40 11.70 -0.98 -7.64
C ASN A 40 11.51 -2.18 -6.72
N SER A 41 10.50 -3.00 -7.03
CA SER A 41 10.17 -4.18 -6.24
C SER A 41 11.32 -5.20 -6.17
N SER A 42 12.27 -5.20 -7.11
CA SER A 42 13.47 -6.05 -7.05
C SER A 42 14.49 -5.63 -5.98
N GLU A 43 14.39 -4.41 -5.45
CA GLU A 43 15.25 -3.91 -4.36
C GLU A 43 14.63 -4.16 -2.98
N LEU A 44 13.34 -4.50 -2.95
CA LEU A 44 12.61 -4.81 -1.73
C LEU A 44 12.86 -6.27 -1.32
N LYS A 45 12.88 -6.53 -0.02
CA LYS A 45 13.09 -7.85 0.59
C LYS A 45 11.76 -8.50 0.93
N ALA A 46 11.72 -9.84 0.87
CA ALA A 46 10.54 -10.64 1.24
C ALA A 46 9.24 -10.11 0.60
N VAL A 47 9.30 -9.86 -0.71
CA VAL A 47 8.21 -9.21 -1.43
C VAL A 47 7.19 -10.24 -1.88
N SER A 48 5.93 -9.96 -1.59
CA SER A 48 4.80 -10.70 -2.15
C SER A 48 3.93 -9.77 -2.97
N ALA A 49 3.53 -10.24 -4.15
CA ALA A 49 2.53 -9.53 -4.93
C ALA A 49 1.14 -9.68 -4.28
N THR A 50 0.21 -8.81 -4.64
CA THR A 50 -1.15 -8.87 -4.14
C THR A 50 -2.15 -9.17 -5.26
N SER A 51 -3.29 -9.78 -4.91
CA SER A 51 -4.39 -10.04 -5.84
C SER A 51 -5.74 -9.84 -5.15
N LEU A 52 -6.76 -9.50 -5.93
CA LEU A 52 -8.13 -9.48 -5.42
C LEU A 52 -8.65 -10.90 -5.23
N PHE A 53 -9.41 -11.10 -4.16
CA PHE A 53 -9.92 -12.39 -3.73
C PHE A 53 -11.36 -12.27 -3.23
N ASP A 54 -12.24 -13.15 -3.72
CA ASP A 54 -13.58 -13.34 -3.18
C ASP A 54 -13.64 -14.68 -2.43
N PRO A 55 -13.74 -14.66 -1.10
CA PRO A 55 -13.76 -15.91 -0.33
C PRO A 55 -15.09 -16.66 -0.39
N PHE A 56 -16.22 -15.95 -0.43
CA PHE A 56 -17.54 -16.53 -0.14
C PHE A 56 -18.66 -15.96 -0.99
N HIS A 57 -18.37 -15.50 -2.21
CA HIS A 57 -19.40 -14.95 -3.08
C HIS A 57 -20.05 -13.70 -2.49
N GLN A 58 -19.24 -12.93 -1.77
CA GLN A 58 -19.68 -11.72 -1.09
C GLN A 58 -19.40 -10.48 -1.95
N PRO A 59 -20.14 -9.38 -1.75
CA PRO A 59 -19.94 -8.17 -2.55
C PRO A 59 -18.54 -7.55 -2.42
N ALA A 60 -17.88 -7.77 -1.29
CA ALA A 60 -16.58 -7.21 -0.96
C ALA A 60 -15.44 -8.15 -1.36
N LEU A 61 -14.56 -7.67 -2.23
CA LEU A 61 -13.29 -8.34 -2.52
C LEU A 61 -12.26 -7.96 -1.47
N LEU A 62 -11.42 -8.93 -1.11
CA LEU A 62 -10.29 -8.75 -0.22
C LEU A 62 -9.00 -8.63 -1.03
N LEU A 63 -7.96 -8.07 -0.43
CA LEU A 63 -6.61 -8.12 -0.99
C LEU A 63 -5.82 -9.24 -0.32
N ARG A 64 -5.43 -10.26 -1.08
CA ARG A 64 -4.60 -11.37 -0.61
C ARG A 64 -3.19 -11.30 -1.15
N LEU A 65 -2.26 -11.97 -0.49
CA LEU A 65 -0.95 -12.26 -1.04
C LEU A 65 -1.07 -13.29 -2.17
N THR A 66 -0.23 -13.15 -3.20
CA THR A 66 -0.10 -14.12 -4.27
C THR A 66 1.37 -14.40 -4.54
N GLY A 67 1.66 -15.68 -4.80
CA GLY A 67 2.99 -16.14 -5.18
C GLY A 67 3.34 -15.77 -6.63
N PRO A 68 4.60 -16.03 -7.03
CA PRO A 68 5.06 -15.81 -8.40
C PRO A 68 4.30 -16.68 -9.41
N GLY A 69 4.16 -16.18 -10.64
CA GLY A 69 3.56 -16.93 -11.76
C GLY A 69 2.04 -16.77 -11.93
N TYR A 70 1.36 -16.01 -11.06
CA TYR A 70 -0.05 -15.68 -11.27
C TYR A 70 -0.22 -14.55 -12.30
N GLY A 71 -1.01 -14.82 -13.34
CA GLY A 71 -1.04 -14.08 -14.61
C GLY A 71 -1.77 -12.74 -14.64
N SER A 72 -2.15 -12.16 -13.50
CA SER A 72 -2.67 -10.79 -13.48
C SER A 72 -2.54 -10.18 -12.08
N LEU A 73 -1.76 -9.12 -11.97
CA LEU A 73 -1.69 -8.29 -10.77
C LEU A 73 -2.61 -7.08 -10.97
N PRO A 74 -3.48 -6.76 -10.00
CA PRO A 74 -4.35 -5.60 -10.11
C PRO A 74 -3.53 -4.32 -10.16
N ASN A 75 -3.85 -3.48 -11.16
CA ASN A 75 -3.37 -2.10 -11.19
C ASN A 75 -4.32 -1.24 -10.36
N PHE A 76 -3.74 -0.45 -9.46
CA PHE A 76 -4.44 0.47 -8.59
C PHE A 76 -4.19 1.91 -9.00
N THR A 77 -5.18 2.73 -8.73
CA THR A 77 -5.12 4.19 -8.73
C THR A 77 -5.54 4.67 -7.35
N LEU A 78 -5.07 5.83 -6.90
CA LEU A 78 -5.47 6.42 -5.62
C LEU A 78 -6.07 7.81 -5.86
N THR A 79 -7.28 8.05 -5.38
CA THR A 79 -7.94 9.36 -5.47
C THR A 79 -8.79 9.57 -4.23
N ASP A 80 -8.69 10.74 -3.60
CA ASP A 80 -9.46 11.13 -2.41
C ASP A 80 -9.45 10.06 -1.29
N GLY A 81 -8.28 9.49 -1.03
CA GLY A 81 -8.12 8.48 0.02
C GLY A 81 -8.56 7.07 -0.35
N THR A 82 -8.99 6.85 -1.60
CA THR A 82 -9.63 5.61 -2.05
C THR A 82 -8.83 4.94 -3.16
N LEU A 83 -8.39 3.69 -2.91
CA LEU A 83 -7.78 2.84 -3.93
C LEU A 83 -8.86 2.34 -4.89
N SER A 84 -8.58 2.38 -6.19
CA SER A 84 -9.49 1.90 -7.23
C SER A 84 -8.77 0.97 -8.21
N THR A 85 -9.41 -0.13 -8.57
CA THR A 85 -8.91 -1.09 -9.57
C THR A 85 -10.04 -1.64 -10.43
N ILE A 86 -9.71 -2.22 -11.58
CA ILE A 86 -10.68 -2.88 -12.48
C ILE A 86 -10.46 -4.39 -12.40
N ALA A 87 -11.51 -5.14 -12.07
CA ALA A 87 -11.47 -6.60 -11.99
C ALA A 87 -12.77 -7.22 -12.50
N ALA A 88 -12.71 -8.49 -12.89
CA ALA A 88 -13.91 -9.25 -13.20
C ALA A 88 -14.77 -9.38 -11.94
N ALA A 89 -16.09 -9.39 -12.08
CA ALA A 89 -16.94 -9.86 -10.99
C ALA A 89 -16.58 -11.31 -10.63
N PRO A 90 -16.79 -11.71 -9.36
CA PRO A 90 -16.62 -13.11 -8.97
C PRO A 90 -17.40 -14.10 -9.82
N PHE A 91 -18.48 -13.63 -10.45
CA PHE A 91 -19.29 -14.38 -11.39
C PHE A 91 -19.41 -13.64 -12.73
N GLY A 92 -19.12 -14.37 -13.80
CA GLY A 92 -19.16 -13.85 -15.16
C GLY A 92 -17.89 -13.10 -15.55
N ASN A 93 -17.87 -12.63 -16.80
CA ASN A 93 -16.69 -12.01 -17.41
C ASN A 93 -16.79 -10.48 -17.45
N GLN A 94 -17.77 -9.91 -16.76
CA GLN A 94 -17.97 -8.47 -16.75
C GLN A 94 -16.98 -7.81 -15.79
N MET A 95 -16.29 -6.80 -16.30
CA MET A 95 -15.34 -6.02 -15.52
C MET A 95 -16.07 -4.89 -14.79
N TYR A 96 -15.72 -4.70 -13.51
CA TYR A 96 -16.24 -3.63 -12.66
C TYR A 96 -15.08 -2.85 -12.06
N ARG A 97 -15.36 -1.59 -11.74
CA ARG A 97 -14.48 -0.78 -10.89
C ARG A 97 -14.76 -1.11 -9.44
N TYR A 98 -13.73 -1.56 -8.75
CA TYR A 98 -13.73 -1.85 -7.32
C TYR A 98 -12.98 -0.76 -6.59
N ASN A 99 -13.60 -0.19 -5.55
CA ASN A 99 -13.04 0.90 -4.75
C ASN A 99 -12.87 0.43 -3.32
N SER A 100 -11.75 0.78 -2.69
CA SER A 100 -11.51 0.46 -1.29
C SER A 100 -12.52 1.16 -0.40
N THR A 101 -13.03 0.43 0.58
CA THR A 101 -13.74 1.03 1.71
C THR A 101 -12.78 1.83 2.57
N ARG A 102 -13.32 2.69 3.45
CA ARG A 102 -12.51 3.37 4.47
C ARG A 102 -11.88 2.30 5.38
N VAL A 103 -10.57 2.38 5.58
CA VAL A 103 -9.82 1.41 6.38
C VAL A 103 -10.06 1.63 7.87
N ILE A 104 -10.38 0.55 8.58
CA ILE A 104 -10.67 0.54 10.02
C ILE A 104 -9.68 -0.39 10.71
N ALA A 105 -9.32 -0.09 11.95
CA ALA A 105 -8.44 -0.96 12.73
C ALA A 105 -9.14 -2.30 13.05
N GLY A 106 -8.39 -3.40 12.92
CA GLY A 106 -8.88 -4.75 13.13
C GLY A 106 -9.68 -5.32 11.96
N SER A 107 -9.65 -4.69 10.78
CA SER A 107 -10.35 -5.18 9.59
C SER A 107 -9.42 -5.42 8.40
N GLU A 108 -9.82 -6.36 7.55
CA GLU A 108 -9.23 -6.59 6.24
C GLU A 108 -9.45 -5.37 5.33
N LEU A 109 -8.56 -5.17 4.36
CA LEU A 109 -8.76 -4.19 3.30
C LEU A 109 -9.80 -4.73 2.31
N GLN A 110 -10.96 -4.05 2.24
CA GLN A 110 -12.09 -4.45 1.41
C GLN A 110 -12.30 -3.52 0.23
N PHE A 111 -12.73 -4.08 -0.89
CA PHE A 111 -13.09 -3.37 -2.10
C PHE A 111 -14.51 -3.70 -2.56
N LEU A 112 -15.30 -2.67 -2.87
CA LEU A 112 -16.69 -2.81 -3.32
C LEU A 112 -16.85 -2.29 -4.76
N ALA A 113 -17.71 -2.94 -5.54
CA ALA A 113 -18.11 -2.51 -6.89
C ALA A 113 -19.10 -1.32 -6.85
N SER A 114 -18.78 -0.28 -6.08
CA SER A 114 -19.62 0.90 -5.90
C SER A 114 -18.76 2.12 -5.57
N VAL A 115 -19.33 3.32 -5.74
CA VAL A 115 -18.70 4.56 -5.28
C VAL A 115 -18.58 4.51 -3.75
N GLN A 116 -17.40 4.82 -3.24
CA GLN A 116 -17.12 4.89 -1.81
C GLN A 116 -17.04 6.36 -1.38
N PRO A 117 -17.38 6.69 -0.11
CA PRO A 117 -17.04 7.99 0.44
C PRO A 117 -15.52 8.19 0.44
N THR A 118 -15.07 9.43 0.69
CA THR A 118 -13.65 9.76 0.87
C THR A 118 -12.99 8.77 1.83
N GLY A 119 -11.93 8.13 1.37
CA GLY A 119 -11.19 7.14 2.13
C GLY A 119 -10.14 7.79 3.04
N ASN A 120 -9.24 6.98 3.56
CA ASN A 120 -8.17 7.40 4.48
C ASN A 120 -6.81 6.80 4.12
N ILE A 121 -6.64 6.40 2.85
CA ILE A 121 -5.40 5.84 2.33
C ILE A 121 -4.58 6.91 1.62
N GLU A 122 -3.29 7.01 1.93
CA GLU A 122 -2.37 7.95 1.28
C GLU A 122 -1.10 7.24 0.84
N LEU A 123 -0.37 7.81 -0.13
CA LEU A 123 0.97 7.37 -0.50
C LEU A 123 2.00 8.32 0.09
N ASP A 124 2.65 7.90 1.17
CA ASP A 124 3.76 8.65 1.73
C ASP A 124 4.99 8.57 0.82
N ALA A 125 5.59 9.74 0.58
CA ALA A 125 6.59 9.99 -0.45
C ALA A 125 6.20 9.48 -1.86
N GLY A 126 4.91 9.23 -2.12
CA GLY A 126 4.42 8.67 -3.38
C GLY A 126 4.48 7.15 -3.50
N TYR A 127 5.01 6.41 -2.51
CA TYR A 127 5.24 4.95 -2.65
C TYR A 127 4.70 4.12 -1.50
N LEU A 128 4.79 4.60 -0.26
CA LEU A 128 4.43 3.79 0.90
C LEU A 128 2.96 4.01 1.24
N LEU A 129 2.16 2.94 1.22
CA LEU A 129 0.75 3.02 1.53
C LEU A 129 0.56 3.26 3.03
N THR A 130 -0.16 4.32 3.38
CA THR A 130 -0.45 4.71 4.75
C THR A 130 -1.94 4.77 4.99
N VAL A 131 -2.34 4.69 6.27
CA VAL A 131 -3.73 4.89 6.70
C VAL A 131 -3.76 6.01 7.73
N ASP A 132 -4.54 7.06 7.48
CA ASP A 132 -4.58 8.28 8.30
C ASP A 132 -3.15 8.83 8.59
N GLY A 133 -2.29 8.82 7.55
CA GLY A 133 -0.89 9.26 7.62
C GLY A 133 0.05 8.33 8.41
N LYS A 134 -0.38 7.11 8.77
CA LYS A 134 0.45 6.13 9.50
C LYS A 134 1.00 5.06 8.55
N ARG A 135 2.33 4.93 8.55
CA ARG A 135 3.07 3.87 7.84
C ARG A 135 2.90 2.50 8.52
N GLU A 136 2.97 2.50 9.84
CA GLU A 136 2.85 1.29 10.64
C GLU A 136 1.39 0.93 10.95
N GLY A 137 1.07 -0.34 10.75
CA GLY A 137 -0.22 -0.91 11.08
C GLY A 137 -0.64 -2.00 10.10
N TRP A 138 -0.07 -2.06 8.90
CA TRP A 138 -0.36 -3.15 7.97
C TRP A 138 0.10 -4.50 8.53
N THR A 139 -0.78 -5.48 8.40
CA THR A 139 -0.56 -6.85 8.84
C THR A 139 -1.05 -7.82 7.77
N ILE A 140 -0.37 -8.94 7.64
CA ILE A 140 -0.81 -10.10 6.88
C ILE A 140 -1.39 -11.07 7.89
N CYS A 141 -2.65 -11.44 7.74
CA CYS A 141 -3.34 -12.37 8.64
C CYS A 141 -3.86 -13.57 7.84
N GLU A 142 -4.00 -14.72 8.50
CA GLU A 142 -4.69 -15.88 7.95
C GLU A 142 -6.17 -15.53 7.81
N GLY A 143 -6.58 -15.37 6.56
CA GLY A 143 -7.97 -15.23 6.17
C GLY A 143 -8.60 -16.60 5.96
N VAL A 144 -9.84 -16.57 5.50
CA VAL A 144 -10.58 -17.78 5.16
C VAL A 144 -10.01 -18.50 3.93
N LEU A 145 -10.29 -19.80 3.84
CA LEU A 145 -9.75 -20.69 2.79
C LEU A 145 -8.21 -20.71 2.75
N ASP A 146 -7.58 -20.60 3.93
CA ASP A 146 -6.13 -20.61 4.14
C ASP A 146 -5.39 -19.56 3.28
N GLN A 147 -6.04 -18.42 3.03
CA GLN A 147 -5.48 -17.32 2.24
C GLN A 147 -4.91 -16.26 3.16
N GLU A 148 -3.68 -15.82 2.90
CA GLU A 148 -3.08 -14.67 3.58
C GLU A 148 -3.66 -13.36 3.05
N VAL A 149 -4.34 -12.59 3.91
CA VAL A 149 -5.04 -11.34 3.54
C VAL A 149 -4.43 -10.12 4.22
N LEU A 150 -4.46 -9.00 3.51
CA LEU A 150 -3.98 -7.72 4.02
C LEU A 150 -5.03 -7.09 4.95
N SER A 151 -4.61 -6.80 6.18
CA SER A 151 -5.43 -6.17 7.21
C SER A 151 -4.74 -4.95 7.81
N TRP A 152 -5.54 -4.04 8.36
CA TRP A 152 -5.03 -2.90 9.11
C TRP A 152 -5.16 -3.13 10.61
N ARG A 153 -4.02 -3.09 11.31
CA ARG A 153 -3.89 -3.36 12.74
C ARG A 153 -4.61 -4.66 13.14
N GLY A 154 -4.40 -5.71 12.35
CA GLY A 154 -4.86 -7.04 12.69
C GLY A 154 -4.32 -7.46 14.06
N ASN A 155 -5.18 -8.04 14.87
CA ASN A 155 -4.88 -8.41 16.26
C ASN A 155 -4.94 -9.91 16.51
N ALA A 156 -5.19 -10.70 15.46
CA ALA A 156 -5.17 -12.15 15.56
C ALA A 156 -3.72 -12.64 15.75
N THR A 157 -3.56 -13.77 16.42
CA THR A 157 -2.25 -14.29 16.88
C THR A 157 -1.30 -14.66 15.75
N ASP A 158 -1.87 -14.89 14.58
CA ASP A 158 -1.25 -15.27 13.31
C ASP A 158 -0.91 -14.05 12.43
N CYS A 159 -1.34 -12.84 12.82
CA CYS A 159 -1.07 -11.63 12.06
C CYS A 159 0.42 -11.25 12.13
N THR A 160 1.07 -11.17 10.96
CA THR A 160 2.47 -10.73 10.83
C THR A 160 2.53 -9.29 10.30
N LYS A 161 3.37 -8.45 10.92
CA LYS A 161 3.57 -7.06 10.47
C LYS A 161 4.15 -7.00 9.05
N THR A 162 3.69 -6.04 8.26
CA THR A 162 4.19 -5.78 6.91
C THR A 162 4.16 -4.29 6.57
N TYR A 163 4.73 -3.94 5.43
CA TYR A 163 4.59 -2.65 4.77
C TYR A 163 4.05 -2.87 3.36
N VAL A 164 3.28 -1.91 2.88
CA VAL A 164 2.63 -2.00 1.56
C VAL A 164 3.21 -0.91 0.67
N HIS A 165 3.86 -1.32 -0.41
CA HIS A 165 4.50 -0.41 -1.36
C HIS A 165 3.71 -0.39 -2.67
N ALA A 166 3.53 0.81 -3.20
CA ALA A 166 3.13 1.08 -4.57
C ALA A 166 4.36 1.02 -5.46
N VAL A 167 4.39 0.04 -6.38
CA VAL A 167 5.51 -0.20 -7.29
C VAL A 167 5.05 -0.16 -8.74
N LEU A 168 5.95 0.19 -9.65
CA LEU A 168 5.65 0.28 -11.08
C LEU A 168 5.76 -1.07 -11.81
N LYS A 169 6.43 -2.05 -11.20
CA LYS A 169 6.72 -3.37 -11.80
C LYS A 169 6.49 -4.49 -10.80
N ALA A 170 6.05 -5.63 -11.31
CA ALA A 170 5.89 -6.85 -10.52
C ALA A 170 7.24 -7.25 -9.86
N PRO A 171 7.22 -7.92 -8.70
CA PRO A 171 8.43 -8.31 -7.97
C PRO A 171 9.24 -9.47 -8.59
N TYR A 172 8.80 -10.03 -9.72
CA TYR A 172 9.40 -11.17 -10.42
C TYR A 172 9.34 -11.00 -11.94
#